data_AF-A0A961ZVU9-F1
#
_entry.id   AF-A0A961ZVU9-F1
#
_cell.length_a   1.000
_cell.length_b   1.000
_cell.length_c   1.000
_cell.angle_alpha   90.00
_cell.angle_beta   90.00
_cell.angle_gamma   90.00
#
_symmetry.space_group_name_H-M   'P 1'
#
loop_
_entity.id
_entity.type
_entity.pdbx_description
1 polymer ?
#
loop_
_entity_poly.entity_id
_entity_poly.type
_entity_poly.pdbx_seq_one_letter_code
_entity_poly.pdbx_strand_id
1 'polypeptide(L)' 'MRRAVAGLQAPMTAMREDHDDHTGEVAIIKKLTDNLTQPDGGRATWTRLYFGLNDFITDLDEHIRVGNDVLFSAV' A
#
# COMPACT_ATOMS: atom_id res chain seq x y z
N MET A 1 -23.53 6.00 20.07
CA MET A 1 -22.87 5.86 18.75
C MET A 1 -22.16 7.12 18.28
N ARG A 2 -22.82 8.28 18.14
CA ARG A 2 -22.19 9.53 17.63
C ARG A 2 -20.88 9.97 18.32
N ARG A 3 -20.76 9.77 19.64
CA ARG A 3 -19.56 10.13 20.42
C ARG A 3 -18.36 9.19 20.17
N ALA A 4 -18.62 7.93 19.81
CA ALA A 4 -17.58 6.96 19.48
C ALA A 4 -17.00 7.24 18.09
N VAL A 5 -17.86 7.56 17.11
CA VAL A 5 -17.48 8.01 15.76
C VAL A 5 -16.58 9.26 15.81
N ALA A 6 -16.95 10.25 16.65
CA ALA A 6 -16.11 11.43 16.85
C ALA A 6 -14.72 11.10 17.40
N GLY A 7 -14.59 10.04 18.21
CA GLY A 7 -13.31 9.55 18.74
C GLY A 7 -12.44 8.82 17.70
N LEU A 8 -13.00 8.43 16.56
CA LEU A 8 -12.29 7.73 15.48
C LEU A 8 -11.72 8.67 14.42
N GLN A 9 -12.12 9.94 14.39
CA GLN A 9 -11.69 10.88 13.35
C GLN A 9 -10.18 11.14 13.37
N ALA A 10 -9.60 11.34 14.56
CA ALA A 10 -8.16 11.53 14.70
C ALA A 10 -7.33 10.31 14.26
N PRO A 11 -7.59 9.08 14.73
CA PRO A 11 -6.84 7.91 14.25
C PRO A 11 -7.08 7.61 12.77
N MET A 12 -8.29 7.82 12.23
CA MET A 12 -8.52 7.67 10.78
C MET A 12 -7.76 8.70 9.94
N THR A 13 -7.50 9.89 10.48
CA THR A 13 -6.66 10.89 9.80
C THR A 13 -5.19 10.44 9.79
N ALA A 14 -4.67 10.01 10.94
CA ALA A 14 -3.31 9.46 11.02
C ALA A 14 -3.12 8.24 10.09
N MET A 15 -4.09 7.34 10.03
CA MET A 15 -4.02 6.19 9.10
C MET A 15 -4.03 6.61 7.63
N ARG A 16 -4.72 7.70 7.26
CA ARG A 16 -4.66 8.23 5.89
C ARG A 16 -3.29 8.82 5.56
N GLU A 17 -2.68 9.51 6.52
CA GLU A 17 -1.31 10.01 6.37
C GLU A 17 -0.32 8.85 6.20
N ASP A 18 -0.44 7.79 7.02
CA ASP A 18 0.36 6.57 6.88
C ASP A 18 0.14 5.91 5.49
N HIS A 19 -1.09 5.88 4.97
CA HIS A 19 -1.39 5.35 3.63
C HIS A 19 -0.74 6.19 2.50
N ASP A 20 -0.72 7.51 2.64
CA ASP A 20 -0.06 8.40 1.67
C ASP A 20 1.45 8.16 1.67
N ASP A 21 2.05 8.00 2.85
CA ASP A 21 3.47 7.65 2.99
C ASP A 21 3.78 6.29 2.34
N HIS A 22 2.96 5.27 2.59
CA HIS A 22 3.12 3.95 1.97
C HIS A 22 3.02 3.99 0.45
N THR A 23 2.13 4.82 -0.10
CA THR A 23 2.05 5.03 -1.56
C THR A 23 3.37 5.61 -2.11
N GLY A 24 3.98 6.55 -1.36
CA GLY A 24 5.31 7.08 -1.67
C GLY A 24 6.42 6.03 -1.62
N GLU A 25 6.42 5.19 -0.60
CA GLU A 25 7.38 4.08 -0.43
C GLU A 25 7.28 3.06 -1.58
N VAL A 26 6.06 2.70 -1.98
CA VAL A 26 5.81 1.82 -3.14
C VAL A 26 6.35 2.45 -4.42
N ALA A 27 6.19 3.76 -4.62
CA ALA A 27 6.75 4.45 -5.78
C ALA A 27 8.29 4.40 -5.81
N ILE A 28 8.95 4.54 -4.66
CA ILE A 28 10.41 4.38 -4.53
C ILE A 28 10.83 2.95 -4.88
N ILE A 29 10.13 1.94 -4.34
CA ILE A 29 10.38 0.53 -4.65
C ILE A 29 10.27 0.26 -6.16
N LYS A 30 9.18 0.72 -6.79
CA LYS A 30 9.00 0.57 -8.25
C LYS A 30 10.13 1.25 -9.01
N LYS A 31 10.56 2.45 -8.60
CA LYS A 31 11.69 3.15 -9.23
C LYS A 31 13.01 2.37 -9.11
N LEU A 32 13.33 1.83 -7.94
CA LEU A 32 14.58 1.12 -7.69
C LEU A 32 14.66 -0.24 -8.42
N THR A 33 13.51 -0.82 -8.76
CA THR A 33 13.40 -2.15 -9.37
C THR A 33 13.09 -2.10 -10.87
N ASP A 34 13.21 -0.91 -11.49
CA ASP A 34 12.78 -0.67 -12.87
C ASP A 34 11.35 -1.18 -13.12
N ASN A 35 10.43 -0.77 -12.25
CA ASN A 35 9.04 -1.22 -12.19
C ASN A 35 8.91 -2.75 -12.11
N LEU A 36 9.67 -3.36 -11.20
CA LEU A 36 9.73 -4.82 -11.02
C LEU A 36 10.13 -5.57 -12.31
N THR A 37 10.89 -4.93 -13.19
CA THR A 37 11.38 -5.55 -14.43
C THR A 37 12.67 -6.30 -14.15
N GLN A 38 12.68 -7.58 -14.45
CA GLN A 38 13.88 -8.39 -14.30
C GLN A 38 14.75 -8.31 -15.56
N PRO A 39 16.08 -8.09 -15.43
CA PRO A 39 16.98 -8.16 -16.57
C PRO A 39 17.17 -9.60 -17.07
N ASP A 40 17.43 -9.74 -18.37
CA ASP A 40 17.71 -11.02 -19.02
C ASP A 40 18.84 -11.77 -18.31
N GLY A 41 18.63 -13.06 -18.05
CA GLY A 41 19.60 -13.90 -17.34
C GLY A 41 19.69 -13.67 -15.83
N GLY A 42 18.76 -12.90 -15.24
CA GLY A 42 18.70 -12.71 -13.79
C GLY A 42 18.49 -14.02 -13.01
N ARG A 43 18.96 -14.06 -11.75
CA ARG A 43 18.84 -15.24 -10.89
C ARG A 43 17.38 -15.51 -10.52
N ALA A 44 16.99 -16.79 -10.45
CA ALA A 44 15.64 -17.22 -10.09
C ALA A 44 15.14 -16.66 -8.73
N THR A 45 16.05 -16.35 -7.80
CA THR A 45 15.69 -15.74 -6.52
C THR A 45 15.18 -14.30 -6.66
N TRP A 46 15.72 -13.54 -7.62
CA TRP A 46 15.24 -12.19 -7.92
C TRP A 46 13.87 -12.22 -8.59
N THR A 47 13.66 -13.16 -9.52
CA THR A 47 12.35 -13.42 -10.12
C THR A 47 11.28 -13.61 -9.04
N ARG A 48 11.53 -14.53 -8.11
CA ARG A 48 10.58 -14.83 -7.04
C ARG A 48 10.35 -13.63 -6.12
N LEU A 49 11.39 -12.86 -5.82
CA LEU A 49 11.24 -11.64 -5.02
C LEU A 49 10.34 -10.62 -5.72
N TYR A 50 10.55 -10.37 -7.01
CA TYR A 50 9.78 -9.36 -7.75
C TYR A 50 8.32 -9.78 -7.94
N PHE A 51 8.05 -11.08 -8.14
CA PHE A 51 6.68 -11.59 -8.10
C PHE A 51 6.01 -11.37 -6.74
N GLY A 52 6.66 -11.77 -5.64
CA GLY A 52 6.09 -11.58 -4.31
C GLY A 52 5.91 -10.10 -3.94
N LEU A 53 6.78 -9.24 -4.45
CA LEU A 53 6.68 -7.80 -4.25
C LEU A 53 5.52 -7.19 -5.05
N ASN A 54 5.28 -7.67 -6.28
CA ASN A 54 4.11 -7.29 -7.06
C ASN A 54 2.81 -7.69 -6.34
N ASP A 55 2.75 -8.92 -5.83
CA ASP A 55 1.58 -9.41 -5.09
C ASP A 55 1.34 -8.57 -3.83
N PHE A 56 2.40 -8.33 -3.04
CA PHE A 56 2.32 -7.48 -1.84
C PHE A 56 1.84 -6.06 -2.16
N ILE A 57 2.37 -5.43 -3.21
CA ILE A 57 1.96 -4.08 -3.62
C ILE A 57 0.48 -4.07 -4.04
N THR A 58 0.05 -5.09 -4.79
CA THR A 58 -1.36 -5.21 -5.21
C THR A 58 -2.30 -5.33 -4.02
N ASP A 59 -1.94 -6.16 -3.04
CA ASP A 59 -2.72 -6.34 -1.82
C ASP A 59 -2.71 -5.08 -0.94
N LEU A 60 -1.59 -4.37 -0.87
CA LEU A 60 -1.47 -3.11 -0.12
C LEU A 60 -2.31 -1.99 -0.75
N ASP A 61 -2.29 -1.86 -2.08
CA ASP A 61 -3.10 -0.89 -2.81
C ASP A 61 -4.60 -1.14 -2.54
N GLU A 62 -5.04 -2.41 -2.57
CA GLU A 62 -6.43 -2.78 -2.25
C GLU A 62 -6.75 -2.55 -0.76
N HIS A 63 -5.83 -2.84 0.15
CA HIS A 63 -5.98 -2.53 1.58
C HIS A 63 -6.23 -1.04 1.82
N ILE A 64 -5.39 -0.18 1.24
CA ILE A 64 -5.49 1.28 1.34
C ILE A 64 -6.83 1.74 0.77
N ARG A 65 -7.22 1.25 -0.41
CA ARG A 65 -8.50 1.58 -1.05
C ARG A 65 -9.69 1.20 -0.18
N VAL A 66 -9.72 -0.03 0.36
CA VAL A 66 -10.81 -0.47 1.23
C VAL A 66 -10.87 0.37 2.51
N GLY A 67 -9.73 0.65 3.13
CA GLY A 67 -9.64 1.52 4.30
C GLY A 67 -10.20 2.91 4.02
N ASN A 68 -9.65 3.60 3.02
CA ASN A 68 -9.96 4.99 2.73
C ASN A 68 -11.36 5.19 2.14
N ASP A 69 -11.71 4.40 1.13
CA ASP A 69 -12.87 4.67 0.28
C ASP A 69 -14.13 3.96 0.75
N VAL A 70 -14.00 2.86 1.50
CA VAL A 70 -15.13 2.07 1.98
C VAL A 70 -15.34 2.24 3.48
N LEU A 71 -14.30 1.99 4.28
CA LEU A 71 -14.45 1.96 5.74
C LEU A 71 -14.48 3.37 6.35
N PHE A 72 -13.53 4.23 5.99
CA PHE A 72 -13.43 5.56 6.59
C PHE A 72 -14.39 6.59 5.98
N SER A 73 -14.99 6.30 4.83
CA SER A 73 -16.02 7.15 4.20
C SER A 73 -17.42 6.88 4.77
N ALA A 74 -17.64 5.67 5.30
CA ALA A 74 -18.92 5.24 5.88
C ALA A 74 -19.11 5.65 7.35
N VAL A 75 -18.11 6.30 7.96
CA VAL A 75 -18.04 6.65 9.39
C VAL A 75 -18.24 8.14 9.62
#